data_AF-A0A952Y282-F1
#
_entry.id   AF-A0A952Y282-F1
#
_cell.length_a   1.000
_cell.length_b   1.000
_cell.length_c   1.000
_cell.angle_alpha   90.00
_cell.angle_beta   90.00
_cell.angle_gamma   90.00
#
_symmetry.space_group_name_H-M   'P 1'
#
loop_
_entity.id
_entity.type
_entity.pdbx_description
1 polymer ?
#
loop_
_entity_poly.entity_id
_entity_poly.type
_entity_poly.pdbx_seq_one_letter_code
_entity_poly.pdbx_strand_id
1 'polypeptide(L)'
;MTSIDAGLRGIRSAFSRIGSAYGRFGTFMNARLPKGLYARTLLILLIPIVLLQSVLTFVFLERHWNLVTQRLSAAVSRDIAALIDVYEKYPQAKDAALLRKIAAERLSLTVELLPDADLPPPGPKPFFSPLDSALSREIGGLI
;
A
#
# COMPACT_ATOMS: atom_id res chain seq x y z
N MET A 1 7.48 26.55 -32.18
CA MET A 1 6.08 26.08 -32.37
C MET A 1 6.07 24.60 -32.80
N THR A 2 6.57 23.65 -31.98
CA THR A 2 6.69 22.23 -32.44
C THR A 2 6.63 21.13 -31.35
N SER A 3 6.59 21.44 -30.05
CA SER A 3 6.57 20.39 -28.99
C SER A 3 5.13 20.00 -28.56
N ILE A 4 4.19 20.95 -28.55
CA ILE A 4 2.81 20.73 -28.12
C ILE A 4 2.04 19.81 -29.10
N ASP A 5 2.32 19.91 -30.41
CA ASP A 5 1.66 19.12 -31.46
C ASP A 5 2.13 17.66 -31.53
N ALA A 6 3.30 17.36 -30.97
CA ALA A 6 3.80 16.00 -30.85
C ALA A 6 3.06 15.24 -29.72
N GLY A 7 2.84 15.91 -28.58
CA GLY A 7 2.10 15.36 -27.45
C GLY A 7 0.63 15.06 -27.78
N LEU A 8 -0.03 15.97 -28.51
CA LEU A 8 -1.44 15.80 -28.91
C LEU A 8 -1.65 14.63 -29.90
N ARG A 9 -0.65 14.31 -30.73
CA ARG A 9 -0.70 13.16 -31.65
C ARG A 9 -0.53 11.82 -30.94
N GLY A 10 0.28 11.76 -29.87
CA GLY A 10 0.44 10.57 -29.03
C GLY A 10 -0.83 10.22 -28.24
N ILE A 11 -1.55 11.24 -27.77
CA ILE A 11 -2.81 11.05 -27.04
C ILE A 11 -3.91 10.52 -27.97
N ARG A 12 -4.00 11.02 -29.22
CA ARG A 12 -4.97 10.53 -30.21
C ARG A 12 -4.73 9.07 -30.64
N SER A 13 -3.48 8.62 -30.73
CA SER A 13 -3.16 7.24 -31.11
C SER A 13 -3.36 6.23 -29.97
N ALA A 14 -3.25 6.68 -28.72
CA ALA A 14 -3.64 5.88 -27.56
C ALA A 14 -5.16 5.66 -27.50
N PHE A 15 -5.95 6.70 -27.80
CA PHE A 15 -7.42 6.62 -27.84
C PHE A 15 -7.95 5.66 -28.94
N SER A 16 -7.31 5.59 -30.11
CA SER A 16 -7.75 4.69 -31.19
C SER A 16 -7.47 3.20 -30.89
N ARG A 17 -6.43 2.90 -30.09
CA ARG A 17 -6.16 1.53 -29.61
C ARG A 17 -7.24 1.05 -28.63
N ILE A 18 -7.73 1.92 -27.76
CA ILE A 18 -8.87 1.64 -26.86
C ILE A 18 -10.15 1.38 -27.66
N GLY A 19 -10.42 2.16 -28.71
CA GLY A 19 -11.59 1.96 -29.58
C GLY A 19 -11.61 0.60 -30.29
N SER A 20 -10.44 0.11 -30.74
CA SER A 20 -10.33 -1.22 -31.39
C SER A 20 -10.48 -2.41 -30.42
N ALA A 21 -10.19 -2.21 -29.14
CA ALA A 21 -10.47 -3.20 -28.10
C ALA A 21 -11.98 -3.29 -27.85
N TYR A 22 -12.68 -2.15 -27.84
CA TYR A 22 -14.13 -2.06 -27.68
C TYR A 22 -14.90 -2.81 -28.79
N GLY A 23 -14.48 -2.66 -30.05
CA GLY A 23 -15.07 -3.36 -31.20
C GLY A 23 -14.87 -4.89 -31.15
N ARG A 24 -13.67 -5.35 -30.80
CA ARG A 24 -13.37 -6.79 -30.69
C ARG A 24 -14.06 -7.46 -29.51
N PHE A 25 -14.16 -6.76 -28.37
CA PHE A 25 -14.95 -7.23 -27.22
C PHE A 25 -16.44 -7.31 -27.58
N GLY A 26 -16.97 -6.32 -28.31
CA GLY A 26 -18.35 -6.31 -28.79
C GLY A 26 -18.66 -7.52 -29.67
N THR A 27 -17.79 -7.86 -30.63
CA THR A 27 -18.00 -9.02 -31.50
C THR A 27 -17.86 -10.35 -30.77
N PHE A 28 -16.93 -10.47 -29.82
CA PHE A 28 -16.77 -11.65 -28.96
C PHE A 28 -17.97 -11.86 -28.03
N MET A 29 -18.48 -10.78 -27.43
CA MET A 29 -19.72 -10.81 -26.67
C MET A 29 -20.91 -11.21 -27.55
N ASN A 30 -21.03 -10.64 -28.76
CA ASN A 30 -22.10 -10.96 -29.71
C ASN A 30 -22.04 -12.42 -30.22
N ALA A 31 -20.86 -13.04 -30.19
CA ALA A 31 -20.68 -14.47 -30.52
C ALA A 31 -21.07 -15.42 -29.37
N ARG A 32 -21.01 -14.97 -28.11
CA ARG A 32 -21.42 -15.76 -26.92
C ARG A 32 -22.82 -15.43 -26.40
N LEU A 33 -23.45 -14.33 -26.85
CA LEU A 33 -24.80 -13.93 -26.44
C LEU A 33 -25.85 -14.62 -27.34
N PRO A 34 -26.72 -15.49 -26.80
CA PRO A 34 -27.89 -15.95 -27.55
C PRO A 34 -28.78 -14.73 -27.85
N LYS A 35 -29.24 -14.61 -29.11
CA LYS A 35 -29.84 -13.39 -29.71
C LYS A 35 -31.22 -12.97 -29.16
N GLY A 36 -31.56 -13.33 -27.93
CA GLY A 36 -32.84 -12.97 -27.29
C GLY A 36 -32.85 -11.55 -26.71
N LEU A 37 -34.02 -10.90 -26.73
CA LEU A 37 -34.25 -9.59 -26.10
C LEU A 37 -33.82 -9.58 -24.62
N TYR A 38 -34.04 -10.68 -23.91
CA TYR A 38 -33.67 -10.84 -22.50
C TYR A 38 -32.18 -10.67 -22.22
N ALA A 39 -31.30 -11.21 -23.08
CA ALA A 39 -29.85 -11.12 -22.88
C ALA A 39 -29.35 -9.67 -23.02
N ARG A 40 -29.93 -8.89 -23.95
CA ARG A 40 -29.61 -7.47 -24.11
C ARG A 40 -30.06 -6.64 -22.92
N THR A 41 -31.29 -6.84 -22.44
CA THR A 41 -31.83 -6.10 -21.29
C THR A 41 -31.03 -6.39 -20.02
N LEU A 42 -30.71 -7.67 -19.77
CA LEU A 42 -29.91 -8.08 -18.61
C LEU A 42 -28.51 -7.44 -18.63
N LEU A 43 -27.88 -7.40 -19.80
CA LEU A 43 -26.53 -6.85 -19.96
C LEU A 43 -26.48 -5.33 -19.75
N ILE A 44 -27.45 -4.57 -20.27
CA ILE A 44 -27.52 -3.11 -20.06
C ILE A 44 -27.69 -2.77 -18.58
N LEU A 45 -28.39 -3.60 -17.81
CA LEU A 45 -28.56 -3.42 -16.37
C LEU A 45 -27.32 -3.87 -15.58
N LEU A 46 -26.68 -4.98 -15.97
CA LEU A 46 -25.57 -5.57 -15.22
C LEU A 46 -24.25 -4.82 -15.43
N ILE A 47 -23.95 -4.40 -16.66
CA ILE A 47 -22.71 -3.70 -17.00
C ILE A 47 -22.42 -2.49 -16.09
N PRO A 48 -23.35 -1.52 -15.91
CA PRO A 48 -23.05 -0.35 -15.10
C PRO A 48 -22.77 -0.71 -13.64
N ILE A 49 -23.46 -1.72 -13.09
CA ILE A 49 -23.25 -2.21 -11.73
C ILE A 49 -21.84 -2.80 -11.60
N VAL A 50 -21.46 -3.69 -12.50
CA VAL A 50 -20.13 -4.33 -12.47
C VAL A 50 -19.01 -3.31 -12.69
N LEU A 51 -19.23 -2.31 -13.55
CA LEU A 51 -18.26 -1.25 -13.80
C LEU A 51 -18.06 -0.39 -12.56
N LEU A 52 -19.16 0.08 -11.94
CA LEU A 52 -19.12 0.80 -10.66
C LEU A 52 -18.46 -0.05 -9.56
N GLN A 53 -18.81 -1.34 -9.48
CA GLN A 53 -18.25 -2.27 -8.51
C GLN A 53 -16.74 -2.44 -8.71
N SER A 54 -16.26 -2.54 -9.95
CA SER A 54 -14.83 -2.67 -10.24
C SER A 54 -14.05 -1.44 -9.80
N VAL A 55 -14.57 -0.24 -10.07
CA VAL A 55 -13.95 1.02 -9.63
C VAL A 55 -13.93 1.11 -8.11
N LEU A 56 -15.03 0.77 -7.44
CA LEU A 56 -15.12 0.78 -5.99
C LEU A 56 -14.15 -0.21 -5.35
N THR A 57 -14.11 -1.44 -5.86
CA THR A 57 -13.17 -2.48 -5.41
C THR A 57 -11.73 -2.03 -5.61
N PHE A 58 -11.39 -1.41 -6.75
CA PHE A 58 -10.04 -0.90 -7.01
C PHE A 58 -9.64 0.18 -6.00
N VAL A 59 -10.49 1.20 -5.79
CA VAL A 59 -10.22 2.29 -4.82
C VAL A 59 -10.12 1.75 -3.40
N PHE A 60 -10.99 0.82 -3.03
CA PHE A 60 -10.96 0.19 -1.71
C PHE A 60 -9.67 -0.59 -1.49
N LEU A 61 -9.23 -1.36 -2.49
CA LEU A 61 -7.99 -2.12 -2.43
C LEU A 61 -6.80 -1.18 -2.23
N GLU A 62 -6.67 -0.14 -3.06
CA GLU A 62 -5.61 0.87 -2.93
C GLU A 62 -5.59 1.47 -1.51
N ARG A 63 -6.74 1.91 -1.00
CA ARG A 63 -6.83 2.50 0.34
C ARG A 63 -6.52 1.49 1.44
N HIS A 64 -6.99 0.24 1.29
CA HIS A 64 -6.77 -0.81 2.28
C HIS A 64 -5.28 -1.14 2.42
N TRP A 65 -4.57 -1.31 1.31
CA TRP A 65 -3.14 -1.62 1.31
C TRP A 65 -2.32 -0.52 1.97
N ASN A 66 -2.64 0.75 1.67
CA ASN A 66 -1.99 1.90 2.31
C ASN A 66 -2.20 1.90 3.84
N LEU A 67 -3.42 1.63 4.31
CA LEU A 67 -3.73 1.58 5.74
C LEU A 67 -3.10 0.38 6.45
N VAL A 68 -3.11 -0.80 5.84
CA VAL A 68 -2.52 -2.01 6.41
C VAL A 68 -1.01 -1.84 6.58
N THR A 69 -0.30 -1.38 5.55
CA THR A 69 1.14 -1.13 5.64
C THR A 69 1.47 -0.11 6.73
N GLN A 70 0.74 1.01 6.79
CA GLN A 70 0.96 2.02 7.83
C GLN A 70 0.76 1.45 9.23
N ARG A 71 -0.30 0.66 9.44
CA ARG A 71 -0.57 0.04 10.74
C ARG A 71 0.48 -0.99 11.13
N LEU A 72 0.93 -1.81 10.18
CA LEU A 72 1.99 -2.80 10.41
C LEU A 72 3.32 -2.12 10.76
N SER A 73 3.73 -1.09 10.02
CA SER A 73 4.97 -0.34 10.33
C SER A 73 4.89 0.35 11.70
N ALA A 74 3.74 0.93 12.04
CA ALA A 74 3.54 1.55 13.36
C ALA A 74 3.57 0.53 14.50
N ALA A 75 3.02 -0.68 14.30
CA ALA A 75 3.10 -1.76 15.27
C ALA A 75 4.55 -2.20 15.50
N VAL A 76 5.28 -2.50 14.42
CA VAL A 76 6.69 -2.93 14.50
C VAL A 76 7.57 -1.87 15.17
N SER A 77 7.36 -0.58 14.86
CA SER A 77 8.11 0.49 15.52
C SER A 77 7.86 0.55 17.03
N ARG A 78 6.62 0.28 17.49
CA ARG A 78 6.28 0.24 18.91
C ARG A 78 6.88 -0.99 19.59
N ASP A 79 6.88 -2.13 18.91
CA ASP A 79 7.48 -3.37 19.41
C ASP A 79 9.00 -3.20 19.62
N ILE A 80 9.68 -2.52 18.69
CA ILE A 80 11.11 -2.18 18.83
C ILE A 80 11.34 -1.20 20.00
N ALA A 81 10.53 -0.14 20.09
CA ALA A 81 10.65 0.83 21.19
C ALA A 81 10.44 0.17 22.56
N ALA A 82 9.46 -0.73 22.67
CA ALA A 82 9.21 -1.50 23.89
C ALA A 82 10.41 -2.39 24.25
N LEU A 83 11.07 -3.01 23.25
CA LEU A 83 12.24 -3.84 23.48
C LEU A 83 13.45 -3.02 23.98
N ILE A 84 13.65 -1.82 23.43
CA ILE A 84 14.68 -0.87 23.89
C ILE A 84 14.40 -0.42 25.32
N ASP A 85 13.17 -0.03 25.62
CA ASP A 85 12.74 0.40 26.96
C ASP A 85 12.98 -0.70 28.02
N VAL A 86 12.72 -1.96 27.68
CA VAL A 86 12.98 -3.11 28.56
C VAL A 86 14.49 -3.31 28.77
N TYR A 87 15.30 -3.15 27.72
CA TYR A 87 16.76 -3.27 27.80
C TYR A 87 17.39 -2.18 28.69
N GLU A 88 16.93 -0.93 28.57
CA GLU A 88 17.45 0.20 29.36
C GLU A 88 17.01 0.17 30.82
N LYS A 89 15.71 -0.11 31.09
CA LYS A 89 15.14 0.03 32.44
C LYS A 89 15.39 -1.17 33.36
N TYR A 90 15.71 -2.35 32.81
CA TYR A 90 15.90 -3.57 33.60
C TYR A 90 17.33 -4.12 33.48
N PRO A 91 18.23 -3.82 34.44
CA PRO A 91 19.60 -4.34 34.45
C PRO A 91 19.70 -5.87 34.49
N GLN A 92 18.66 -6.54 35.00
CA GLN A 92 18.54 -8.00 35.05
C GLN A 92 18.15 -8.62 33.70
N ALA A 93 17.60 -7.81 32.77
CA ALA A 93 17.28 -8.20 31.39
C ALA A 93 18.50 -8.11 30.46
N LYS A 94 19.71 -7.80 30.99
CA LYS A 94 20.99 -7.95 30.26
C LYS A 94 21.28 -9.39 29.83
N ASP A 95 20.45 -10.34 30.22
CA ASP A 95 20.42 -11.66 29.61
C ASP A 95 19.92 -11.56 28.15
N ALA A 96 20.86 -11.21 27.27
CA ALA A 96 20.68 -11.06 25.84
C ALA A 96 19.92 -12.23 25.20
N ALA A 97 20.05 -13.43 25.77
CA ALA A 97 19.36 -14.64 25.30
C ALA A 97 17.85 -14.58 25.54
N LEU A 98 17.40 -14.06 26.69
CA LEU A 98 15.97 -13.98 27.02
C LEU A 98 15.26 -12.91 26.19
N LEU A 99 15.90 -11.75 25.98
CA LEU A 99 15.39 -10.71 25.07
C LEU A 99 15.29 -11.20 23.63
N ARG A 100 16.32 -11.90 23.14
CA ARG A 100 16.32 -12.51 21.80
C ARG A 100 15.18 -13.53 21.64
N LYS A 101 14.94 -14.35 22.66
CA LYS A 101 13.85 -15.33 22.65
C LYS A 101 12.48 -14.65 22.60
N ILE A 102 12.26 -13.62 23.40
CA ILE A 102 11.00 -12.86 23.40
C ILE A 102 10.78 -12.18 22.04
N ALA A 103 11.80 -11.54 21.47
CA ALA A 103 11.71 -10.92 20.16
C ALA A 103 11.35 -11.94 19.06
N ALA A 104 12.00 -13.11 19.06
CA ALA A 104 11.74 -14.15 18.07
C ALA A 104 10.34 -14.80 18.23
N GLU A 105 9.95 -15.16 19.46
CA GLU A 105 8.71 -15.93 19.70
C GLU A 105 7.45 -15.06 19.74
N ARG A 106 7.55 -13.82 20.26
CA ARG A 106 6.37 -12.95 20.47
C ARG A 106 6.22 -11.90 19.38
N LEU A 107 7.33 -11.37 18.87
CA LEU A 107 7.34 -10.23 17.95
C LEU A 107 7.71 -10.65 16.51
N SER A 108 8.13 -11.91 16.30
CA SER A 108 8.68 -12.38 15.02
C SER A 108 9.83 -11.50 14.52
N LEU A 109 10.63 -10.95 15.45
CA LEU A 109 11.78 -10.11 15.18
C LEU A 109 13.08 -10.84 15.51
N THR A 110 14.02 -10.83 14.57
CA THR A 110 15.41 -11.26 14.82
C THR A 110 16.21 -10.05 15.29
N VAL A 111 16.71 -10.10 16.52
CA VAL A 111 17.42 -8.97 17.16
C VAL A 111 18.83 -9.38 17.51
N GLU A 112 19.81 -8.56 17.13
CA GLU A 112 21.21 -8.75 17.46
C GLU A 112 21.70 -7.56 18.29
N LEU A 113 22.25 -7.86 19.47
CA LEU A 113 22.85 -6.87 20.36
C LEU A 113 24.32 -6.71 19.96
N LEU A 114 24.67 -5.56 19.38
CA LEU A 114 26.04 -5.20 19.06
C LEU A 114 26.64 -4.38 20.21
N PRO A 115 27.83 -4.73 20.73
CA PRO A 115 28.53 -3.92 21.73
C PRO A 115 29.05 -2.63 21.10
N ASP A 116 28.81 -1.49 21.79
CA ASP A 116 29.30 -0.13 21.51
C ASP A 116 29.75 0.13 20.06
N ALA A 117 28.81 0.02 19.12
CA ALA A 117 28.99 0.46 17.75
C ALA A 117 28.28 1.80 17.57
N ASP A 118 29.01 2.83 17.13
CA ASP A 118 28.41 4.10 16.74
C ASP A 118 27.32 3.86 15.70
N LEU A 119 26.12 4.38 15.97
CA LEU A 119 25.02 4.29 15.00
C LEU A 119 25.45 4.99 13.71
N PRO A 120 25.30 4.36 12.53
CA PRO A 120 25.51 5.07 11.28
C PRO A 120 24.61 6.31 11.27
N PRO A 121 25.11 7.45 10.76
CA PRO A 121 24.39 8.71 10.82
C PRO A 121 22.96 8.52 10.27
N PRO A 122 21.93 9.08 10.92
CA PRO A 122 20.55 8.92 10.49
C PRO A 122 20.43 9.23 9.00
N GLY A 123 19.99 8.25 8.21
CA GLY A 123 19.75 8.46 6.78
C GLY A 123 18.78 9.62 6.56
N PRO A 124 18.85 10.33 5.42
CA PRO A 124 17.97 11.45 5.14
C PRO A 124 16.51 11.01 5.29
N LYS A 125 15.81 11.59 6.28
CA LYS A 125 14.40 11.31 6.56
C LYS A 125 13.61 11.55 5.26
N PRO A 126 12.99 10.51 4.67
CA PRO A 126 12.04 10.75 3.60
C PRO A 126 10.86 11.50 4.22
N PHE A 127 10.70 12.78 3.90
CA PHE A 127 9.60 13.64 4.35
C PHE A 127 8.19 13.13 3.95
N PHE A 128 8.12 11.93 3.35
CA PHE A 128 6.90 11.23 2.96
C PHE A 128 6.70 10.00 3.86
N SER A 129 6.36 10.24 5.12
CA SER A 129 5.72 9.18 5.90
C SER A 129 4.67 9.78 6.83
N PRO A 130 3.41 9.31 6.75
CA PRO A 130 2.40 9.56 7.78
C PRO A 130 2.91 9.29 9.21
N LEU A 131 3.94 8.46 9.36
CA LEU A 131 4.66 8.20 10.61
C LEU A 131 5.32 9.45 11.20
N ASP A 132 5.93 10.32 10.39
CA ASP A 132 6.64 11.52 10.87
C ASP A 132 5.65 12.59 11.38
N SER A 133 4.46 12.63 10.76
CA SER A 133 3.34 13.49 11.20
C SER A 133 2.64 13.00 12.47
N ALA A 134 2.70 11.70 12.75
CA ALA A 134 2.20 11.12 13.99
C ALA A 134 3.22 11.31 15.13
N LEU A 135 4.51 11.08 14.85
CA LEU A 135 5.58 11.24 15.83
C LEU A 135 5.72 12.68 16.31
N SER A 136 5.70 13.66 15.39
CA SER A 136 5.82 15.08 15.75
C SER A 136 4.65 15.59 16.59
N ARG A 137 3.46 15.00 16.42
CA ARG A 137 2.25 15.41 17.13
C ARG A 137 2.22 14.91 18.57
N GLU A 138 2.77 13.73 18.83
CA GLU A 138 2.88 13.14 20.17
C GLU A 138 4.01 13.78 20.99
N ILE A 139 5.15 14.10 20.37
CA ILE A 139 6.27 14.73 21.07
C ILE A 139 5.95 16.21 21.41
N GLY A 140 5.27 16.93 20.52
CA GLY A 140 4.88 18.32 20.76
C GLY A 140 3.77 18.51 21.80
N GLY A 141 3.10 17.43 22.24
CA GLY A 141 2.08 17.47 23.29
C GLY A 141 2.61 17.20 24.70
N LEU A 142 3.89 16.82 24.84
CA LEU A 142 4.54 16.49 26.10
C LEU A 142 5.52 17.59 26.59
N ILE A 143 5.50 18.76 25.97
CA ILE A 143 6.17 20.00 26.42
C ILE A 143 5.10 21.06 26.70
#